data_AF-A0A6H2NMT9-F1
#
_entry.id   AF-A0A6H2NMT9-F1
#
_cell.length_a   1.000
_cell.length_b   1.000
_cell.length_c   1.000
_cell.angle_alpha   90.00
_cell.angle_beta   90.00
_cell.angle_gamma   90.00
#
_symmetry.space_group_name_H-M   'P 1'
#
loop_
_entity.id
_entity.type
_entity.pdbx_description
1 polymer ?
#
loop_
_entity_poly.entity_id
_entity_poly.type
_entity_poly.pdbx_seq_one_letter_code
_entity_poly.pdbx_strand_id
1 'polypeptide(L)'
;MPFDAPDIAAVIADLETQPERVAAIRRNNVIHALLKHDWLHRLQVVYNTFDLPPSLAMEERSQKISVLADQVRQQASDVRHYLISEATP
;
A
#
# COMPACT_ATOMS: atom_id res chain seq x y z
N MET A 1 -12.21 -14.37 8.69
CA MET A 1 -13.50 -14.17 8.01
C MET A 1 -14.08 -15.55 7.74
N PRO A 2 -15.35 -15.78 8.11
CA PRO A 2 -16.11 -16.95 7.65
C PRO A 2 -16.12 -17.01 6.12
N PHE A 3 -16.20 -18.21 5.54
CA PHE A 3 -16.19 -18.40 4.09
C PHE A 3 -17.36 -17.68 3.40
N ASP A 4 -18.50 -17.62 4.07
CA ASP A 4 -19.75 -17.03 3.62
C ASP A 4 -19.89 -15.53 3.94
N ALA A 5 -19.06 -14.99 4.84
CA ALA A 5 -19.04 -13.59 5.27
C ALA A 5 -20.44 -12.92 5.22
N PRO A 6 -21.42 -13.45 5.98
CA PRO A 6 -22.85 -13.14 5.80
C PRO A 6 -23.18 -11.65 6.01
N ASP A 7 -22.30 -10.93 6.71
CA ASP A 7 -22.37 -9.52 7.04
C ASP A 7 -21.60 -8.61 6.06
N ILE A 8 -20.99 -9.15 4.99
CA ILE A 8 -20.12 -8.38 4.09
C ILE A 8 -20.81 -7.16 3.47
N ALA A 9 -22.10 -7.28 3.13
CA ALA A 9 -22.87 -6.19 2.57
C ALA A 9 -23.05 -5.03 3.57
N ALA A 10 -23.30 -5.35 4.84
CA ALA A 10 -23.43 -4.35 5.90
C ALA A 10 -22.08 -3.68 6.20
N VAL A 11 -20.98 -4.47 6.21
CA VAL A 11 -19.62 -3.95 6.38
C VAL A 11 -19.22 -3.00 5.25
N ILE A 12 -19.55 -3.33 4.00
CA ILE A 12 -19.28 -2.45 2.86
C ILE A 12 -20.07 -1.14 3.00
N ALA A 13 -21.37 -1.22 3.34
CA ALA A 13 -22.19 -0.03 3.53
C ALA A 13 -21.64 0.89 4.64
N ASP A 14 -21.22 0.33 5.79
CA ASP A 14 -20.55 1.10 6.86
C ASP A 14 -19.24 1.76 6.40
N LEU A 15 -18.45 1.07 5.58
CA LEU A 15 -17.22 1.65 5.03
C LEU A 15 -17.50 2.81 4.07
N GLU A 16 -18.56 2.71 3.25
CA GLU A 16 -18.95 3.77 2.31
C GLU A 16 -19.37 5.07 3.02
N THR A 17 -19.83 5.00 4.27
CA THR A 17 -20.11 6.21 5.07
C THR A 17 -18.85 6.87 5.65
N GLN A 18 -17.67 6.26 5.48
CA GLN A 18 -16.39 6.72 6.04
C GLN A 18 -15.35 6.95 4.92
N PRO A 19 -15.58 7.93 4.02
CA PRO A 19 -14.75 8.13 2.82
C PRO A 19 -13.27 8.39 3.13
N GLU A 20 -12.97 9.11 4.22
CA GLU A 20 -11.59 9.34 4.65
C GLU A 20 -10.87 8.05 5.08
N ARG A 21 -11.58 7.20 5.83
CA ARG A 21 -11.09 5.90 6.27
C ARG A 21 -10.85 4.98 5.07
N VAL A 22 -11.78 4.93 4.13
CA VAL A 22 -11.63 4.15 2.88
C VAL A 22 -10.45 4.66 2.07
N ALA A 23 -10.28 5.98 1.94
CA ALA A 23 -9.13 6.54 1.24
C ALA A 23 -7.80 6.19 1.93
N ALA A 24 -7.74 6.21 3.27
CA ALA A 24 -6.56 5.78 4.02
C ALA A 24 -6.25 4.29 3.82
N ILE A 25 -7.28 3.42 3.89
CA ILE A 25 -7.15 1.98 3.66
C ILE A 25 -6.65 1.71 2.23
N ARG A 26 -7.22 2.36 1.22
CA ARG A 26 -6.80 2.20 -0.19
C ARG A 26 -5.32 2.53 -0.37
N ARG A 27 -4.85 3.66 0.18
CA ARG A 27 -3.43 4.07 0.10
C ARG A 27 -2.52 3.04 0.77
N ASN A 28 -2.86 2.59 1.98
CA ASN A 28 -2.09 1.56 2.68
C ASN A 28 -2.03 0.25 1.91
N ASN A 29 -3.15 -0.15 1.29
CA ASN A 29 -3.21 -1.35 0.46
C ASN A 29 -2.31 -1.24 -0.77
N VAL A 30 -2.27 -0.09 -1.44
CA VAL A 30 -1.36 0.14 -2.57
C VAL A 30 0.10 0.05 -2.14
N ILE A 31 0.48 0.72 -1.04
CA ILE A 31 1.85 0.66 -0.51
C ILE A 31 2.24 -0.78 -0.15
N HIS A 32 1.36 -1.53 0.52
CA HIS A 32 1.63 -2.91 0.88
C HIS A 32 1.71 -3.83 -0.34
N ALA A 33 0.86 -3.62 -1.35
CA ALA A 33 0.93 -4.38 -2.59
C ALA A 33 2.27 -4.14 -3.31
N LEU A 34 2.71 -2.90 -3.41
CA LEU A 34 4.00 -2.54 -4.00
C LEU A 34 5.17 -3.20 -3.25
N LEU A 35 5.20 -3.10 -1.91
CA LEU A 35 6.35 -3.53 -1.12
C LEU A 35 6.39 -5.04 -0.82
N LYS A 36 5.23 -5.70 -0.77
CA LYS A 36 5.12 -7.09 -0.29
C LYS A 36 4.54 -8.07 -1.30
N HIS A 37 3.77 -7.60 -2.29
CA HIS A 37 3.12 -8.46 -3.27
C HIS A 37 3.81 -8.43 -4.64
N ASP A 38 4.84 -7.61 -4.81
CA ASP A 38 5.70 -7.70 -5.99
C ASP A 38 6.43 -9.05 -6.04
N TRP A 39 6.67 -9.55 -7.25
CA TRP A 39 7.39 -10.80 -7.45
C TRP A 39 8.79 -10.78 -6.80
N LEU A 40 9.41 -9.59 -6.73
CA LEU A 40 10.71 -9.37 -6.13
C LEU A 40 10.75 -9.85 -4.67
N HIS A 41 9.69 -9.58 -3.90
CA HIS A 41 9.62 -10.00 -2.50
C HIS A 41 9.72 -11.53 -2.36
N ARG A 42 9.06 -12.28 -3.26
CA ARG A 42 9.15 -13.75 -3.27
C ARG A 42 10.49 -14.24 -3.78
N LEU A 43 11.05 -13.62 -4.82
CA LEU A 43 12.36 -14.02 -5.35
C LEU A 43 13.50 -13.70 -4.38
N GLN A 44 13.41 -12.63 -3.59
CA GLN A 44 14.35 -12.32 -2.52
C GLN A 44 14.42 -13.45 -1.49
N VAL A 45 13.27 -14.03 -1.10
CA VAL A 45 13.22 -15.17 -0.17
C VAL A 45 13.95 -16.38 -0.75
N VAL A 46 13.75 -16.67 -2.05
CA VAL A 46 14.45 -17.77 -2.74
C VAL A 46 15.95 -17.53 -2.74
N TYR A 47 16.41 -16.32 -3.13
CA TYR A 47 17.82 -15.97 -3.15
C TYR A 47 18.47 -16.10 -1.77
N ASN A 48 17.83 -15.55 -0.74
CA ASN A 48 18.28 -15.65 0.64
C ASN A 48 18.34 -17.11 1.14
N THR A 49 17.44 -17.98 0.66
CA THR A 49 17.45 -19.42 1.01
C THR A 49 18.69 -20.13 0.48
N PHE A 50 19.23 -19.68 -0.65
CA PHE A 50 20.42 -20.23 -1.29
C PHE A 50 21.68 -19.38 -1.05
N ASP A 51 21.62 -18.39 -0.16
CA ASP A 51 22.70 -17.42 0.11
C ASP A 51 23.24 -16.74 -1.16
N LEU A 52 22.35 -16.46 -2.11
CA LEU A 52 22.67 -15.80 -3.36
C LEU A 52 22.53 -14.28 -3.20
N PRO A 53 23.49 -13.48 -3.70
CA PRO A 53 23.34 -12.03 -3.74
C PRO A 53 22.24 -11.64 -4.73
N PRO A 54 21.49 -10.55 -4.47
CA PRO A 54 20.50 -10.04 -5.42
C PRO A 54 21.15 -9.69 -6.76
N SER A 55 20.44 -9.95 -7.85
CA SER A 55 20.89 -9.52 -9.17
C SER A 55 20.69 -8.01 -9.37
N LEU A 56 21.41 -7.41 -10.32
CA LEU A 56 21.25 -5.99 -10.67
C LEU A 56 19.79 -5.64 -11.00
N ALA A 57 19.09 -6.51 -11.74
CA ALA A 57 17.68 -6.30 -12.08
C ALA A 57 16.76 -6.29 -10.83
N MET A 58 17.11 -7.06 -9.80
CA MET A 58 16.39 -7.06 -8.52
C MET A 58 16.60 -5.75 -7.78
N GLU A 59 17.82 -5.24 -7.76
CA GLU A 59 18.15 -3.94 -7.13
C GLU A 59 17.42 -2.79 -7.82
N GLU A 60 17.46 -2.73 -9.16
CA GLU A 60 16.74 -1.73 -9.95
C GLU A 60 15.23 -1.78 -9.70
N ARG A 61 14.66 -2.98 -9.61
CA ARG A 61 13.24 -3.15 -9.30
C ARG A 61 12.91 -2.69 -7.89
N SER A 62 13.75 -3.03 -6.91
CA SER A 62 13.61 -2.61 -5.51
C SER A 62 13.55 -1.08 -5.41
N GLN A 63 14.49 -0.39 -6.06
CA GLN A 63 14.54 1.07 -6.09
C GLN A 63 13.27 1.67 -6.72
N LYS A 64 12.83 1.16 -7.88
CA LYS A 64 11.60 1.61 -8.55
C LYS A 64 10.37 1.45 -7.64
N ILE A 65 10.25 0.31 -6.97
CA ILE A 65 9.14 0.05 -6.04
C ILE A 65 9.17 1.02 -4.85
N SER A 66 10.36 1.27 -4.28
CA SER A 66 10.50 2.21 -3.16
C SER A 66 10.04 3.61 -3.56
N VAL A 67 10.49 4.11 -4.71
CA VAL A 67 10.09 5.42 -5.23
C VAL A 67 8.57 5.51 -5.41
N LEU A 68 7.94 4.48 -5.99
CA LEU A 68 6.47 4.45 -6.16
C LEU A 68 5.73 4.44 -4.83
N ALA A 69 6.22 3.67 -3.85
CA ALA A 69 5.61 3.63 -2.51
C ALA A 69 5.73 4.99 -1.81
N ASP A 70 6.86 5.68 -1.97
CA ASP A 70 7.09 7.00 -1.38
C ASP A 70 6.23 8.09 -2.04
N GLN A 71 6.03 8.03 -3.35
CA GLN A 71 5.08 8.91 -4.04
C GLN A 71 3.65 8.76 -3.51
N VAL A 72 3.19 7.53 -3.27
CA VAL A 72 1.85 7.27 -2.70
C VAL A 72 1.75 7.78 -1.25
N ARG A 73 2.84 7.70 -0.47
CA ARG A 73 2.91 8.27 0.88
C ARG A 73 2.84 9.80 0.86
N GLN A 74 3.58 10.45 -0.04
CA GLN A 74 3.65 11.91 -0.16
C GLN A 74 2.32 12.50 -0.66
N GLN A 75 1.66 11.84 -1.61
CA GLN A 75 0.31 12.23 -2.01
C GLN A 75 -0.68 12.22 -0.83
N ALA A 76 -0.45 11.39 0.20
CA ALA A 76 -1.27 11.37 1.41
C ALA A 76 -0.96 12.53 2.38
N SER A 77 0.30 12.97 2.47
CA SER A 77 0.67 14.13 3.29
C SER A 77 0.16 15.43 2.68
N ASP A 78 0.23 15.57 1.36
CA ASP A 78 -0.15 16.80 0.67
C ASP A 78 -1.64 17.07 0.76
N VAL A 79 -2.47 16.03 0.61
CA VAL A 79 -3.93 16.12 0.79
C VAL A 79 -4.30 16.52 2.22
N ARG A 80 -3.60 15.97 3.24
CA ARG A 80 -3.85 16.35 4.63
C ARG A 80 -3.45 17.79 4.92
N HIS A 81 -2.33 18.26 4.36
CA HIS A 81 -1.89 19.63 4.53
C HIS A 81 -2.86 20.64 3.91
N TYR A 82 -3.36 20.34 2.71
CA TYR A 82 -4.36 21.16 2.01
C TYR A 82 -5.66 21.32 2.82
N LEU A 83 -6.21 20.21 3.33
CA LEU A 83 -7.45 20.21 4.12
C LEU A 83 -7.31 20.99 5.45
N ILE A 84 -6.12 21.01 6.05
CA ILE A 84 -5.86 21.78 7.28
C ILE A 84 -5.74 23.28 6.97
N SER A 85 -5.17 23.65 5.81
CA SER A 85 -5.06 25.06 5.39
C SER A 85 -6.39 25.71 4.98
N GLU A 86 -7.34 24.96 4.43
CA GLU A 86 -8.68 25.48 4.10
C GLU A 86 -9.61 25.58 5.34
N ALA A 87 -9.32 24.84 6.41
CA ALA A 87 -10.15 24.79 7.62
C ALA A 87 -9.86 25.90 8.64
N THR A 88 -8.93 26.82 8.36
CA THR A 88 -8.57 27.93 9.25
C THR A 88 -8.84 29.26 8.54
N PRO A 89 -9.72 30.14 9.07
CA PRO A 89 -10.08 31.42 8.47
C PRO A 89 -8.98 32.49 8.60
#